data_AF-A0A1G6J9C6-F1
#
_entry.id   AF-A0A1G6J9C6-F1
#
_cell.length_a   1.000
_cell.length_b   1.000
_cell.length_c   1.000
_cell.angle_alpha   90.00
_cell.angle_beta   90.00
_cell.angle_gamma   90.00
#
_symmetry.space_group_name_H-M   'P 1'
#
loop_
_entity.id
_entity.type
_entity.pdbx_description
1 polymer ?
#
loop_
_entity_poly.entity_id
_entity_poly.type
_entity_poly.pdbx_seq_one_letter_code
_entity_poly.pdbx_strand_id
1 'polypeptide(L)'
;MEIGNSARVQDGIMSPDFDNLKIGGWEGRIVNFSKDILTIELDSLTLARLTEGYLIDCFADERDFAFIYLGMNEVELTVPRDTRRATAKKQQDINLKYSLKDADKRIAQILDAEDNSVHEENHQKYLNYLKTSIKKPCILTGIEDFDWEEPFLFGKGKKSEYEKMRATNPSYQDEFEYIEITDLLDEKKGVMANVNRVSDNQQFSLPLWDLKTTEFNYPNYLIVSDYSYWMTNYPRTVKVAEELGEE
;
A
#
# COMPACT_ATOMS: atom_id res chain seq x y z
N MET A 1 -17.67 -24.23 12.43
CA MET A 1 -16.94 -23.35 11.51
C MET A 1 -17.38 -21.93 11.81
N GLU A 2 -16.43 -21.04 12.07
CA GLU A 2 -16.69 -19.65 12.49
C GLU A 2 -15.60 -18.71 11.95
N ILE A 3 -15.86 -17.40 12.00
CA ILE A 3 -14.86 -16.38 11.65
C ILE A 3 -13.61 -16.58 12.53
N GLY A 4 -12.45 -16.54 11.90
CA GLY A 4 -11.15 -16.74 12.53
C GLY A 4 -10.63 -18.17 12.47
N ASN A 5 -11.48 -19.18 12.23
CA ASN A 5 -11.02 -20.55 11.97
C ASN A 5 -10.20 -20.60 10.67
N SER A 6 -9.24 -21.52 10.61
CA SER A 6 -8.55 -21.84 9.37
C SER A 6 -9.27 -22.97 8.63
N ALA A 7 -9.29 -22.88 7.30
CA ALA A 7 -9.94 -23.84 6.43
C ALA A 7 -9.00 -24.24 5.28
N ARG A 8 -9.04 -25.52 4.92
CA ARG A 8 -8.39 -26.06 3.73
C ARG A 8 -9.45 -26.39 2.68
N VAL A 9 -9.18 -26.03 1.44
CA VAL A 9 -10.01 -26.39 0.29
C VAL A 9 -9.83 -27.88 0.00
N GLN A 10 -10.94 -28.61 -0.12
CA GLN A 10 -10.92 -30.05 -0.40
C GLN A 10 -10.30 -30.35 -1.78
N ASP A 11 -9.77 -31.56 -1.93
CA ASP A 11 -9.19 -32.00 -3.20
C ASP A 11 -10.23 -32.00 -4.33
N GLY A 12 -9.81 -31.57 -5.53
CA GLY A 12 -10.66 -31.56 -6.72
C GLY A 12 -11.56 -30.34 -6.88
N ILE A 13 -11.61 -29.43 -5.90
CA ILE A 13 -12.32 -28.14 -6.03
C ILE A 13 -11.61 -27.24 -7.03
N MET A 14 -12.43 -26.64 -7.91
CA MET A 14 -12.01 -25.67 -8.92
C MET A 14 -12.19 -24.25 -8.38
N SER A 15 -11.41 -23.31 -8.90
CA SER A 15 -11.58 -21.90 -8.59
C SER A 15 -12.96 -21.42 -9.06
N PRO A 16 -13.70 -20.66 -8.23
CA PRO A 16 -14.94 -20.01 -8.67
C PRO A 16 -14.67 -18.91 -9.70
N ASP A 17 -13.46 -18.34 -9.69
CA ASP A 17 -13.09 -17.19 -10.54
C ASP A 17 -12.38 -17.61 -11.84
N PHE A 18 -11.88 -18.85 -11.92
CA PHE A 18 -11.06 -19.31 -13.05
C PHE A 18 -11.37 -20.77 -13.43
N ASP A 19 -12.00 -20.97 -14.59
CA ASP A 19 -12.57 -22.25 -15.07
C ASP A 19 -11.59 -23.44 -15.08
N ASN A 20 -10.28 -23.20 -15.18
CA ASN A 20 -9.25 -24.25 -15.30
C ASN A 20 -8.26 -24.28 -14.13
N LEU A 21 -8.53 -23.54 -13.04
CA LEU A 21 -7.63 -23.49 -11.89
C LEU A 21 -8.11 -24.46 -10.81
N LYS A 22 -7.28 -25.45 -10.48
CA LYS A 22 -7.50 -26.32 -9.31
C LYS A 22 -6.95 -25.65 -8.06
N ILE A 23 -7.80 -25.49 -7.05
CA ILE A 23 -7.45 -24.83 -5.79
C ILE A 23 -7.50 -25.79 -4.59
N GLY A 24 -7.75 -27.08 -4.82
CA GLY A 24 -7.64 -28.11 -3.79
C GLY A 24 -6.29 -28.04 -3.06
N GLY A 25 -6.34 -28.08 -1.73
CA GLY A 25 -5.18 -27.92 -0.85
C GLY A 25 -4.76 -26.48 -0.57
N TRP A 26 -5.44 -25.47 -1.15
CA TRP A 26 -5.27 -24.08 -0.71
C TRP A 26 -5.81 -23.94 0.71
N GLU A 27 -5.17 -23.12 1.54
CA GLU A 27 -5.63 -22.90 2.91
C GLU A 27 -5.61 -21.42 3.24
N GLY A 28 -6.48 -21.06 4.17
CA GLY A 28 -6.64 -19.68 4.60
C GLY A 28 -7.45 -19.57 5.86
N ARG A 29 -7.81 -18.33 6.20
CA ARG A 29 -8.62 -18.01 7.37
C ARG A 29 -9.98 -17.51 6.92
N ILE A 30 -11.03 -17.99 7.58
CA ILE A 30 -12.39 -17.52 7.36
C ILE A 30 -12.50 -16.11 7.94
N VAL A 31 -12.76 -15.12 7.09
CA VAL A 31 -12.88 -13.72 7.49
C VAL A 31 -14.31 -13.22 7.44
N ASN A 32 -15.17 -13.87 6.66
CA ASN A 32 -16.59 -13.54 6.55
C ASN A 32 -17.40 -14.77 6.11
N PHE A 33 -18.71 -14.74 6.31
CA PHE A 33 -19.64 -15.69 5.71
C PHE A 33 -20.97 -15.02 5.39
N SER A 34 -21.54 -15.38 4.25
CA SER A 34 -22.87 -14.93 3.81
C SER A 34 -23.67 -16.13 3.33
N LYS A 35 -24.73 -16.47 4.07
CA LYS A 35 -25.48 -17.72 3.89
C LYS A 35 -24.52 -18.92 3.98
N ASP A 36 -24.38 -19.68 2.90
CA ASP A 36 -23.55 -20.89 2.80
C ASP A 36 -22.19 -20.64 2.13
N ILE A 37 -21.85 -19.37 1.85
CA ILE A 37 -20.58 -18.98 1.21
C ILE A 37 -19.64 -18.37 2.25
N LEU A 38 -18.43 -18.89 2.32
CA LEU A 38 -17.31 -18.41 3.12
C LEU A 38 -16.45 -17.47 2.31
N THR A 39 -15.99 -16.38 2.91
CA THR A 39 -14.84 -15.62 2.41
C THR A 39 -13.61 -16.08 3.16
N ILE A 40 -12.62 -16.59 2.42
CA ILE A 40 -11.39 -17.14 2.95
C ILE A 40 -10.23 -16.25 2.49
N GLU A 41 -9.53 -15.64 3.44
CA GLU A 41 -8.25 -14.97 3.20
C GLU A 41 -7.15 -16.03 3.14
N LEU A 42 -6.48 -16.17 2.00
CA LEU A 42 -5.41 -17.14 1.80
C LEU A 42 -4.25 -16.87 2.75
N ASP A 43 -3.72 -17.91 3.38
CA ASP A 43 -2.60 -17.76 4.30
C ASP A 43 -1.27 -17.49 3.56
N SER A 44 -0.27 -17.02 4.30
CA SER A 44 1.03 -16.66 3.72
C SER A 44 1.76 -17.81 3.01
N LEU A 45 1.47 -19.07 3.34
CA LEU A 45 2.08 -20.23 2.70
C LEU A 45 1.40 -20.53 1.37
N THR A 46 0.07 -20.39 1.31
CA THR A 46 -0.68 -20.50 0.05
C THR A 46 -0.35 -19.34 -0.87
N LEU A 47 -0.31 -18.10 -0.35
CA LEU A 47 0.10 -16.93 -1.11
C LEU A 47 1.51 -17.08 -1.72
N ALA A 48 2.46 -17.67 -0.99
CA ALA A 48 3.82 -17.92 -1.48
C ALA A 48 3.90 -18.96 -2.63
N ARG A 49 2.84 -19.74 -2.85
CA ARG A 49 2.77 -20.79 -3.88
C ARG A 49 1.94 -20.37 -5.10
N LEU A 50 1.30 -19.19 -5.06
CA LEU A 50 0.56 -18.68 -6.21
C LEU A 50 1.48 -18.56 -7.42
N THR A 51 0.99 -18.98 -8.58
CA THR A 51 1.75 -18.91 -9.82
C THR A 51 1.76 -17.48 -10.36
N GLU A 52 2.80 -17.13 -11.13
CA GLU A 52 2.87 -15.81 -11.77
C GLU A 52 1.69 -15.58 -12.73
N GLY A 53 1.25 -16.61 -13.46
CA GLY A 53 0.07 -16.53 -14.33
C GLY A 53 -1.20 -16.14 -13.56
N TYR A 54 -1.50 -16.81 -12.44
CA TYR A 54 -2.66 -16.49 -11.60
C TYR A 54 -2.62 -15.04 -11.11
N LEU A 55 -1.44 -14.58 -10.66
CA LEU A 55 -1.28 -13.22 -10.16
C LEU A 55 -1.51 -12.20 -11.29
N ILE A 56 -0.92 -12.41 -12.48
CA ILE A 56 -1.14 -11.55 -13.65
C ILE A 56 -2.63 -11.47 -14.00
N ASP A 57 -3.33 -12.61 -14.05
CA ASP A 57 -4.75 -12.64 -14.37
C ASP A 57 -5.58 -11.90 -13.31
N CYS A 58 -5.26 -12.06 -12.02
CA CYS A 58 -5.92 -11.31 -10.94
C CYS A 58 -5.72 -9.80 -11.08
N PHE A 59 -4.49 -9.34 -11.33
CA PHE A 59 -4.21 -7.91 -11.49
C PHE A 59 -4.85 -7.33 -12.77
N ALA A 60 -4.87 -8.09 -13.88
CA ALA A 60 -5.48 -7.67 -15.13
C ALA A 60 -7.00 -7.53 -15.04
N ASP A 61 -7.65 -8.41 -14.29
CA ASP A 61 -9.11 -8.43 -14.09
C ASP A 61 -9.57 -7.62 -12.85
N GLU A 62 -8.66 -6.89 -12.19
CA GLU A 62 -8.93 -6.17 -10.93
C GLU A 62 -9.53 -7.06 -9.81
N ARG A 63 -9.12 -8.34 -9.77
CA ARG A 63 -9.54 -9.30 -8.74
C ARG A 63 -8.55 -9.35 -7.58
N ASP A 64 -9.09 -9.62 -6.40
CA ASP A 64 -8.27 -9.81 -5.20
C ASP A 64 -7.66 -11.21 -5.18
N PHE A 65 -6.36 -11.31 -5.44
CA PHE A 65 -5.64 -12.58 -5.45
C PHE A 65 -5.61 -13.29 -4.09
N ALA A 66 -5.89 -12.57 -2.99
CA ALA A 66 -5.73 -13.05 -1.63
C ALA A 66 -7.02 -13.62 -1.01
N PHE A 67 -8.17 -13.46 -1.66
CA PHE A 67 -9.44 -13.98 -1.14
C PHE A 67 -10.11 -14.93 -2.12
N ILE A 68 -10.74 -15.98 -1.57
CA ILE A 68 -11.57 -16.91 -2.33
C ILE A 68 -12.93 -17.08 -1.65
N TYR A 69 -13.96 -17.33 -2.45
CA TYR A 69 -15.34 -17.48 -2.00
C TYR A 69 -15.82 -18.90 -2.26
N LEU A 70 -16.06 -19.68 -1.20
CA LEU A 70 -16.37 -21.11 -1.32
C LEU A 70 -17.55 -21.53 -0.45
N GLY A 71 -18.27 -22.55 -0.89
CA GLY A 71 -19.31 -23.20 -0.11
C GLY A 71 -18.75 -23.87 1.15
N MET A 72 -19.52 -23.89 2.23
CA MET A 72 -19.12 -24.55 3.49
C MET A 72 -18.77 -26.03 3.33
N ASN A 73 -19.33 -26.70 2.33
CA ASN A 73 -19.10 -28.10 2.00
C ASN A 73 -17.84 -28.35 1.16
N GLU A 74 -17.21 -27.31 0.62
CA GLU A 74 -16.01 -27.40 -0.24
C GLU A 74 -14.69 -27.30 0.55
N VAL A 75 -14.80 -27.09 1.85
CA VAL A 75 -13.65 -26.91 2.74
C VAL A 75 -13.72 -27.83 3.95
N GLU A 76 -12.60 -27.97 4.63
CA GLU A 76 -12.49 -28.64 5.91
C GLU A 76 -11.71 -27.77 6.90
N LEU A 77 -12.05 -27.86 8.19
CA LEU A 77 -11.35 -27.10 9.23
C LEU A 77 -9.92 -27.63 9.40
N THR A 78 -8.99 -26.70 9.54
CA THR A 78 -7.56 -26.99 9.78
C THR A 78 -7.03 -26.10 10.90
N VAL A 79 -5.82 -26.40 11.35
CA VAL A 79 -5.09 -25.53 12.29
C VAL A 79 -4.41 -24.40 11.53
N PRO A 80 -4.34 -23.18 12.10
CA PRO A 80 -3.55 -22.09 11.53
C PRO A 80 -2.11 -22.49 11.23
N ARG A 81 -1.63 -22.19 10.01
CA ARG A 81 -0.23 -22.41 9.61
C ARG A 81 0.64 -21.16 9.72
N ASP A 82 0.02 -20.00 9.91
CA ASP A 82 0.68 -18.70 9.98
C ASP A 82 -0.02 -17.71 10.94
N THR A 83 0.44 -16.46 10.89
CA THR A 83 -0.16 -15.33 11.63
C THR A 83 -0.73 -14.32 10.63
N ARG A 84 -1.74 -13.54 11.03
CA ARG A 84 -2.28 -12.44 10.21
C ARG A 84 -1.20 -11.46 9.73
N ARG A 85 -0.20 -11.20 10.57
CA ARG A 85 0.95 -10.36 10.21
C ARG A 85 1.78 -10.97 9.07
N ALA A 86 1.97 -12.28 9.06
CA ALA A 86 2.69 -12.97 7.99
C ALA A 86 1.87 -12.95 6.68
N THR A 87 0.56 -13.17 6.77
CA THR A 87 -0.38 -13.07 5.65
C THR A 87 -0.32 -11.69 5.00
N ALA A 88 -0.52 -10.64 5.81
CA ALA A 88 -0.44 -9.25 5.40
C ALA A 88 0.89 -8.91 4.73
N LYS A 89 2.03 -9.32 5.32
CA LYS A 89 3.35 -9.12 4.73
C LYS A 89 3.47 -9.81 3.36
N LYS A 90 2.92 -11.01 3.19
CA LYS A 90 3.01 -11.73 1.91
C LYS A 90 2.14 -11.10 0.83
N GLN A 91 0.93 -10.64 1.19
CA GLN A 91 0.09 -9.85 0.29
C GLN A 91 0.82 -8.58 -0.14
N GLN A 92 1.49 -7.88 0.79
CA GLN A 92 2.31 -6.72 0.49
C GLN A 92 3.46 -7.05 -0.48
N ASP A 93 4.23 -8.12 -0.24
CA ASP A 93 5.35 -8.50 -1.10
C ASP A 93 4.86 -8.76 -2.55
N ILE A 94 3.71 -9.41 -2.70
CA ILE A 94 3.07 -9.68 -4.00
C ILE A 94 2.58 -8.37 -4.62
N ASN A 95 1.81 -7.58 -3.87
CA ASN A 95 1.32 -6.28 -4.33
C ASN A 95 2.46 -5.39 -4.78
N LEU A 96 3.53 -5.25 -4.00
CA LEU A 96 4.70 -4.46 -4.41
C LEU A 96 5.32 -5.01 -5.70
N LYS A 97 5.57 -6.33 -5.77
CA LYS A 97 6.22 -6.94 -6.94
C LYS A 97 5.43 -6.73 -8.24
N TYR A 98 4.12 -6.88 -8.20
CA TYR A 98 3.29 -6.81 -9.40
C TYR A 98 2.74 -5.39 -9.66
N SER A 99 2.47 -4.61 -8.60
CA SER A 99 2.14 -3.19 -8.71
C SER A 99 3.25 -2.39 -9.38
N LEU A 100 4.53 -2.66 -9.05
CA LEU A 100 5.68 -2.00 -9.69
C LEU A 100 5.74 -2.25 -11.20
N LYS A 101 5.28 -3.41 -11.70
CA LYS A 101 5.27 -3.70 -13.14
C LYS A 101 4.25 -2.84 -13.91
N ASP A 102 3.20 -2.37 -13.25
CA ASP A 102 2.13 -1.58 -13.88
C ASP A 102 2.05 -0.14 -13.36
N ALA A 103 2.93 0.25 -12.44
CA ALA A 103 2.99 1.60 -11.88
C ALA A 103 3.15 2.65 -12.98
N ASP A 104 4.08 2.44 -13.91
CA ASP A 104 4.33 3.36 -15.03
C ASP A 104 3.06 3.61 -15.88
N LYS A 105 2.23 2.57 -16.08
CA LYS A 105 0.97 2.69 -16.85
C LYS A 105 -0.08 3.49 -16.08
N ARG A 106 -0.26 3.20 -14.80
CA ARG A 106 -1.22 3.94 -13.95
C ARG A 106 -0.81 5.40 -13.80
N ILE A 107 0.48 5.67 -13.63
CA ILE A 107 1.04 7.02 -13.59
C ILE A 107 0.79 7.74 -14.92
N ALA A 108 1.10 7.12 -16.06
CA ALA A 108 0.82 7.71 -17.38
C ALA A 108 -0.67 8.03 -17.57
N GLN A 109 -1.57 7.16 -17.10
CA GLN A 109 -3.02 7.40 -17.13
C GLN A 109 -3.45 8.57 -16.24
N ILE A 110 -2.87 8.72 -15.04
CA ILE A 110 -3.15 9.84 -14.13
C ILE A 110 -2.67 11.16 -14.74
N LEU A 111 -1.48 11.15 -15.36
CA LEU A 111 -0.85 12.34 -15.93
C LEU A 111 -1.42 12.72 -17.30
N ASP A 112 -2.07 11.79 -18.00
CA ASP A 112 -2.55 11.96 -19.38
C ASP A 112 -1.46 12.60 -20.27
N ALA A 113 -0.25 12.03 -20.19
CA ALA A 113 0.96 12.56 -20.81
C ALA A 113 1.88 11.42 -21.28
N GLU A 114 2.62 11.67 -22.37
CA GLU A 114 3.68 10.76 -22.82
C GLU A 114 4.96 10.91 -21.97
N ASP A 115 5.20 12.12 -21.43
CA ASP A 115 6.28 12.39 -20.49
C ASP A 115 5.76 12.31 -19.05
N ASN A 116 6.36 11.40 -18.28
CA ASN A 116 6.07 11.20 -16.86
C ASN A 116 7.09 11.91 -15.94
N SER A 117 7.92 12.82 -16.45
CA SER A 117 8.86 13.57 -15.61
C SER A 117 8.14 14.42 -14.55
N VAL A 118 8.83 14.67 -13.43
CA VAL A 118 8.30 15.46 -12.31
C VAL A 118 8.55 16.94 -12.60
N HIS A 119 7.73 17.53 -13.47
CA HIS A 119 7.60 18.97 -13.66
C HIS A 119 6.28 19.48 -13.09
N GLU A 120 6.18 20.80 -12.93
CA GLU A 120 5.04 21.53 -12.36
C GLU A 120 3.67 21.05 -12.88
N GLU A 121 3.49 20.95 -14.20
CA GLU A 121 2.21 20.51 -14.78
C GLU A 121 1.83 19.08 -14.37
N ASN A 122 2.74 18.11 -14.49
CA ASN A 122 2.48 16.73 -14.10
C ASN A 122 2.25 16.62 -12.58
N HIS A 123 3.02 17.37 -11.80
CA HIS A 123 2.85 17.41 -10.35
C HIS A 123 1.48 17.95 -9.95
N GLN A 124 0.99 18.98 -10.66
CA GLN A 124 -0.33 19.53 -10.43
C GLN A 124 -1.45 18.55 -10.83
N LYS A 125 -1.30 17.83 -11.94
CA LYS A 125 -2.26 16.77 -12.33
C LYS A 125 -2.32 15.67 -11.27
N TYR A 126 -1.15 15.20 -10.82
CA TYR A 126 -1.07 14.18 -9.78
C TYR A 126 -1.64 14.67 -8.44
N LEU A 127 -1.35 15.91 -8.03
CA LEU A 127 -1.94 16.54 -6.85
C LEU A 127 -3.47 16.53 -6.91
N ASN A 128 -4.05 16.93 -8.04
CA ASN A 128 -5.50 16.95 -8.24
C ASN A 128 -6.10 15.54 -8.10
N TYR A 129 -5.44 14.53 -8.67
CA TYR A 129 -5.83 13.13 -8.51
C TYR A 129 -5.80 12.71 -7.03
N LEU A 130 -4.69 12.91 -6.32
CA LEU A 130 -4.52 12.49 -4.92
C LEU A 130 -5.60 13.08 -4.00
N LYS A 131 -5.95 14.36 -4.17
CA LYS A 131 -6.99 15.03 -3.37
C LYS A 131 -8.37 14.37 -3.45
N THR A 132 -8.68 13.71 -4.56
CA THR A 132 -10.01 13.12 -4.81
C THR A 132 -10.02 11.59 -4.66
N SER A 133 -8.85 10.97 -4.78
CA SER A 133 -8.72 9.51 -4.87
C SER A 133 -8.53 8.83 -3.52
N ILE A 134 -7.77 9.42 -2.59
CA ILE A 134 -7.53 8.81 -1.26
C ILE A 134 -8.85 8.77 -0.48
N LYS A 135 -9.30 7.56 -0.11
CA LYS A 135 -10.56 7.34 0.62
C LYS A 135 -10.31 7.26 2.12
N LYS A 136 -11.23 7.78 2.91
CA LYS A 136 -11.21 7.66 4.37
C LYS A 136 -12.07 6.47 4.84
N PRO A 137 -11.69 5.78 5.93
CA PRO A 137 -10.47 5.98 6.71
C PRO A 137 -9.21 5.52 5.96
N CYS A 138 -8.08 6.17 6.24
CA CYS A 138 -6.77 5.78 5.71
C CYS A 138 -5.74 6.01 6.82
N ILE A 139 -5.09 4.95 7.28
CA ILE A 139 -4.02 5.01 8.26
C ILE A 139 -2.70 4.84 7.53
N LEU A 140 -1.75 5.73 7.81
CA LEU A 140 -0.44 5.86 7.21
C LEU A 140 0.65 5.63 8.26
N THR A 141 1.85 5.28 7.82
CA THR A 141 3.07 5.17 8.64
C THR A 141 4.27 5.56 7.76
N GLY A 142 5.40 5.93 8.37
CA GLY A 142 6.63 6.20 7.60
C GLY A 142 7.10 4.99 6.79
N ILE A 143 7.57 5.22 5.56
CA ILE A 143 8.24 4.18 4.77
C ILE A 143 9.58 3.84 5.43
N GLU A 144 10.37 4.86 5.72
CA GLU A 144 11.70 4.86 6.35
C GLU A 144 11.74 5.93 7.46
N ASP A 145 12.88 6.04 8.13
CA ASP A 145 13.08 7.05 9.18
C ASP A 145 13.03 8.48 8.64
N PHE A 146 12.53 9.41 9.46
CA PHE A 146 12.56 10.82 9.11
C PHE A 146 13.94 11.43 9.42
N ASP A 147 14.34 12.50 8.70
CA ASP A 147 15.65 13.16 8.85
C ASP A 147 16.10 13.41 10.30
N TRP A 148 15.16 13.74 11.20
CA TRP A 148 15.47 14.03 12.60
C TRP A 148 15.81 12.78 13.42
N GLU A 149 15.41 11.59 12.96
CA GLU A 149 15.63 10.30 13.60
C GLU A 149 17.02 9.72 13.26
N GLU A 150 17.59 10.04 12.10
CA GLU A 150 18.88 9.51 11.63
C GLU A 150 20.00 9.59 12.69
N PRO A 151 20.21 10.71 13.41
CA PRO A 151 21.28 10.81 14.41
C PRO A 151 21.14 9.82 15.57
N PHE A 152 19.91 9.33 15.83
CA PHE A 152 19.59 8.40 16.91
C PHE A 152 19.59 6.94 16.46
N LEU A 153 19.23 6.69 15.20
CA LEU A 153 19.18 5.34 14.63
C LEU A 153 20.54 4.88 14.12
N PHE A 154 21.30 5.78 13.49
CA PHE A 154 22.58 5.49 12.85
C PHE A 154 23.76 6.29 13.43
N GLY A 155 23.47 7.37 14.14
CA GLY A 155 24.48 8.25 14.74
C GLY A 155 24.84 7.92 16.20
N LYS A 156 25.34 8.94 16.90
CA LYS A 156 25.71 8.87 18.33
C LYS A 156 24.62 9.38 19.27
N GLY A 157 23.41 9.58 18.76
CA GLY A 157 22.27 10.08 19.53
C GLY A 157 21.92 9.15 20.70
N LYS A 158 21.45 9.74 21.80
CA LYS A 158 21.06 8.97 22.99
C LYS A 158 19.61 8.52 22.87
N LYS A 159 19.34 7.25 23.19
CA LYS A 159 17.97 6.71 23.21
C LYS A 159 16.99 7.53 24.06
N SER A 160 17.43 8.03 25.22
CA SER A 160 16.58 8.85 26.09
C SER A 160 16.25 10.24 25.51
N GLU A 161 17.07 10.74 24.59
CA GLU A 161 16.81 11.99 23.87
C GLU A 161 15.87 11.73 22.69
N TYR A 162 16.08 10.62 21.96
CA TYR A 162 15.15 10.14 20.95
C TYR A 162 13.72 9.99 21.49
N GLU A 163 13.56 9.33 22.64
CA GLU A 163 12.26 9.16 23.30
C GLU A 163 11.59 10.50 23.67
N LYS A 164 12.37 11.50 24.07
CA LYS A 164 11.84 12.85 24.35
C LYS A 164 11.42 13.57 23.07
N MET A 165 12.22 13.47 22.02
CA MET A 165 11.91 14.12 20.74
C MET A 165 10.70 13.51 20.05
N ARG A 166 10.48 12.19 20.19
CA ARG A 166 9.27 11.51 19.71
C ARG A 166 7.98 12.05 20.31
N ALA A 167 8.03 12.65 21.51
CA ALA A 167 6.85 13.23 22.11
C ALA A 167 6.27 14.38 21.27
N THR A 168 7.12 15.13 20.54
CA THR A 168 6.70 16.31 19.77
C THR A 168 6.91 16.19 18.27
N ASN A 169 7.75 15.25 17.82
CA ASN A 169 8.08 15.02 16.42
C ASN A 169 7.41 13.73 15.90
N PRO A 170 7.07 13.67 14.61
CA PRO A 170 6.53 12.46 13.98
C PRO A 170 7.64 11.41 13.84
N SER A 171 7.37 10.15 14.15
CA SER A 171 8.31 9.03 13.92
C SER A 171 7.79 8.09 12.85
N TYR A 172 8.68 7.45 12.08
CA TYR A 172 8.30 6.40 11.13
C TYR A 172 7.60 5.20 11.78
N GLN A 173 7.75 5.07 13.11
CA GLN A 173 7.10 4.06 13.94
C GLN A 173 5.70 4.45 14.42
N ASP A 174 5.27 5.69 14.18
CA ASP A 174 3.96 6.17 14.56
C ASP A 174 2.94 5.82 13.45
N GLU A 175 1.69 5.60 13.85
CA GLU A 175 0.57 5.52 12.92
C GLU A 175 -0.12 6.88 12.83
N PHE A 176 -0.53 7.24 11.62
CA PHE A 176 -1.09 8.55 11.29
C PHE A 176 -2.42 8.39 10.56
N GLU A 177 -3.50 8.96 11.08
CA GLU A 177 -4.76 9.07 10.37
C GLU A 177 -4.68 10.19 9.32
N TYR A 178 -4.93 9.84 8.06
CA TYR A 178 -4.99 10.77 6.94
C TYR A 178 -6.17 11.74 7.05
N ILE A 179 -5.88 13.05 6.97
CA ILE A 179 -6.89 14.10 6.96
C ILE A 179 -7.10 14.59 5.52
N GLU A 180 -6.08 15.12 4.88
CA GLU A 180 -6.20 15.69 3.54
C GLU A 180 -4.83 15.90 2.90
N ILE A 181 -4.83 16.11 1.59
CA ILE A 181 -3.68 16.62 0.86
C ILE A 181 -3.72 18.14 0.85
N THR A 182 -2.58 18.79 1.10
CA THR A 182 -2.47 20.25 1.07
C THR A 182 -2.56 20.80 -0.35
N ASP A 183 -3.05 22.03 -0.50
CA ASP A 183 -3.08 22.72 -1.80
C ASP A 183 -1.69 23.15 -2.30
N LEU A 184 -0.71 23.20 -1.41
CA LEU A 184 0.64 23.66 -1.71
C LEU A 184 1.54 22.48 -2.10
N LEU A 185 2.24 22.63 -3.22
CA LEU A 185 3.37 21.80 -3.61
C LEU A 185 4.64 22.37 -3.00
N ASP A 186 5.38 21.52 -2.28
CA ASP A 186 6.74 21.84 -1.85
C ASP A 186 7.72 21.40 -2.96
N GLU A 187 8.60 22.29 -3.42
CA GLU A 187 9.52 21.98 -4.52
C GLU A 187 10.48 20.81 -4.21
N LYS A 188 10.80 20.61 -2.91
CA LYS A 188 11.73 19.56 -2.46
C LYS A 188 11.00 18.32 -2.00
N LYS A 189 9.89 18.50 -1.29
CA LYS A 189 9.11 17.46 -0.61
C LYS A 189 7.87 17.02 -1.38
N GLY A 190 7.52 17.72 -2.46
CA GLY A 190 6.34 17.45 -3.28
C GLY A 190 5.03 17.68 -2.55
N VAL A 191 4.07 16.79 -2.78
CA VAL A 191 2.76 16.78 -2.15
C VAL A 191 2.88 16.48 -0.66
N MET A 192 2.30 17.36 0.17
CA MET A 192 2.21 17.18 1.62
C MET A 192 0.83 16.65 2.02
N ALA A 193 0.80 15.77 3.00
CA ALA A 193 -0.41 15.23 3.62
C ALA A 193 -0.53 15.76 5.06
N ASN A 194 -1.68 16.34 5.37
CA ASN A 194 -2.06 16.63 6.74
C ASN A 194 -2.57 15.35 7.39
N VAL A 195 -2.01 15.01 8.55
CA VAL A 195 -2.31 13.78 9.27
C VAL A 195 -2.39 14.01 10.78
N ASN A 196 -3.15 13.18 11.49
CA ASN A 196 -3.15 13.13 12.95
C ASN A 196 -2.42 11.87 13.42
N ARG A 197 -1.45 12.00 14.32
CA ARG A 197 -0.89 10.83 14.97
C ARG A 197 -1.95 10.13 15.83
N VAL A 198 -2.11 8.84 15.65
CA VAL A 198 -3.19 8.05 16.27
C VAL A 198 -3.06 8.01 17.80
N SER A 199 -1.84 8.02 18.34
CA SER A 199 -1.60 7.84 19.78
C SER A 199 -2.01 9.04 20.64
N ASP A 200 -1.95 10.26 20.12
CA ASP A 200 -2.18 11.49 20.89
C ASP A 200 -2.88 12.61 20.11
N ASN A 201 -3.31 12.33 18.88
CA ASN A 201 -4.02 13.25 17.99
C ASN A 201 -3.22 14.53 17.65
N GLN A 202 -1.88 14.49 17.80
CA GLN A 202 -1.04 15.60 17.35
C GLN A 202 -1.03 15.65 15.81
N GLN A 203 -1.25 16.84 15.26
CA GLN A 203 -1.31 17.05 13.81
C GLN A 203 0.07 17.32 13.22
N PHE A 204 0.33 16.72 12.06
CA PHE A 204 1.55 16.90 11.27
C PHE A 204 1.23 17.15 9.81
N SER A 205 2.15 17.79 9.09
CA SER A 205 2.16 17.87 7.64
C SER A 205 3.40 17.17 7.13
N LEU A 206 3.23 16.03 6.46
CA LEU A 206 4.30 15.11 6.09
C LEU A 206 4.35 14.92 4.58
N PRO A 207 5.53 14.74 3.96
CA PRO A 207 5.62 14.44 2.54
C PRO A 207 4.92 13.11 2.25
N LEU A 208 3.95 13.10 1.32
CA LEU A 208 3.17 11.90 1.06
C LEU A 208 4.05 10.75 0.54
N TRP A 209 5.12 11.09 -0.20
CA TRP A 209 6.02 10.10 -0.78
C TRP A 209 6.87 9.37 0.28
N ASP A 210 7.00 9.91 1.49
CA ASP A 210 7.66 9.29 2.65
C ASP A 210 6.70 8.41 3.48
N LEU A 211 5.43 8.31 3.09
CA LEU A 211 4.40 7.56 3.81
C LEU A 211 3.91 6.35 3.01
N LYS A 212 3.44 5.34 3.73
CA LYS A 212 2.71 4.17 3.20
C LYS A 212 1.48 3.89 4.05
N THR A 213 0.48 3.22 3.48
CA THR A 213 -0.67 2.77 4.27
C THR A 213 -0.27 1.65 5.25
N THR A 214 -0.86 1.64 6.45
CA THR A 214 -0.73 0.52 7.40
C THR A 214 -1.72 -0.60 7.09
N GLU A 215 -2.89 -0.23 6.57
CA GLU A 215 -3.92 -1.15 6.11
C GLU A 215 -3.84 -1.37 4.60
N PHE A 216 -4.17 -2.59 4.18
CA PHE A 216 -4.08 -3.04 2.79
C PHE A 216 -5.41 -2.87 2.03
N ASN A 217 -6.04 -1.72 2.25
CA ASN A 217 -7.08 -1.22 1.35
C ASN A 217 -6.44 -1.05 -0.04
N TYR A 218 -6.83 -1.90 -0.98
CA TYR A 218 -6.27 -1.94 -2.34
C TYR A 218 -6.26 -0.55 -3.02
N PRO A 219 -7.37 0.22 -3.03
CA PRO A 219 -7.36 1.56 -3.59
C PRO A 219 -6.31 2.50 -2.98
N ASN A 220 -6.31 2.68 -1.66
CA ASN A 220 -5.43 3.66 -1.00
C ASN A 220 -3.97 3.24 -1.06
N TYR A 221 -3.69 1.96 -0.90
CA TYR A 221 -2.32 1.44 -0.99
C TYR A 221 -1.71 1.78 -2.34
N LEU A 222 -2.41 1.48 -3.45
CA LEU A 222 -1.93 1.77 -4.79
C LEU A 222 -1.75 3.27 -5.03
N ILE A 223 -2.73 4.09 -4.64
CA ILE A 223 -2.69 5.54 -4.83
C ILE A 223 -1.44 6.15 -4.15
N VAL A 224 -1.18 5.76 -2.90
CA VAL A 224 -0.02 6.28 -2.15
C VAL A 224 1.27 5.70 -2.70
N SER A 225 1.32 4.39 -2.99
CA SER A 225 2.54 3.75 -3.48
C SER A 225 2.97 4.24 -4.86
N ASP A 226 2.02 4.49 -5.77
CA ASP A 226 2.32 4.97 -7.11
C ASP A 226 2.91 6.38 -7.07
N TYR A 227 2.42 7.24 -6.18
CA TYR A 227 2.98 8.57 -5.97
C TYR A 227 4.40 8.50 -5.40
N SER A 228 4.65 7.67 -4.38
CA SER A 228 6.00 7.45 -3.83
C SER A 228 6.96 6.92 -4.90
N TYR A 229 6.51 5.94 -5.70
CA TYR A 229 7.29 5.38 -6.80
C TYR A 229 7.61 6.44 -7.86
N TRP A 230 6.61 7.24 -8.25
CA TRP A 230 6.77 8.31 -9.24
C TRP A 230 7.82 9.33 -8.81
N MET A 231 7.71 9.86 -7.59
CA MET A 231 8.64 10.85 -7.02
C MET A 231 10.08 10.31 -6.86
N THR A 232 10.24 9.00 -6.72
CA THR A 232 11.54 8.34 -6.51
C THR A 232 12.24 8.01 -7.82
N ASN A 233 11.50 7.60 -8.86
CA ASN A 233 12.08 7.00 -10.07
C ASN A 233 12.13 7.94 -11.28
N TYR A 234 11.37 9.03 -11.28
CA TYR A 234 11.32 9.95 -12.41
C TYR A 234 12.18 11.19 -12.20
N PRO A 235 12.81 11.73 -13.27
CA PRO A 235 13.63 12.92 -13.16
C PRO A 235 12.79 14.13 -12.77
N ARG A 236 13.33 14.97 -11.89
CA ARG A 236 12.74 16.28 -11.55
C ARG A 236 13.29 17.32 -12.50
N THR A 237 12.42 17.92 -13.30
CA THR A 237 12.78 18.96 -14.25
C THR A 237 12.39 20.31 -13.66
N VAL A 238 13.38 20.99 -13.09
CA VAL A 238 13.23 22.40 -12.71
C VAL A 238 13.38 23.21 -13.99
N LYS A 239 12.42 24.06 -14.34
CA LYS A 239 12.65 25.09 -15.35
C LYS A 239 13.83 25.93 -14.88
N VAL A 240 14.98 25.78 -15.51
CA VAL A 240 16.06 26.75 -15.38
C VAL A 240 15.49 28.04 -15.97
N ALA A 241 15.23 29.03 -15.12
CA ALA A 241 14.96 30.36 -15.60
C ALA A 241 16.20 30.81 -16.38
N GLU A 242 16.09 30.95 -17.70
CA GLU A 242 17.04 31.70 -18.50
C GLU A 242 16.92 33.19 -18.12
N GLU A 243 17.43 33.54 -16.94
CA GLU A 243 17.85 34.89 -16.65
C GLU A 243 19.28 35.04 -17.13
N LEU A 244 19.44 35.62 -18.32
CA LEU A 244 20.47 36.60 -18.65
C LEU A 244 20.09 37.21 -20.00
N GLY A 245 19.21 38.21 -19.94
CA GLY A 245 19.24 39.29 -20.92
C GLY A 245 20.52 40.08 -20.67
N GLU A 246 21.52 39.88 -21.52
CA GLU A 246 22.64 40.79 -21.62
C GLU A 246 22.19 42.02 -22.43
N GLU A 247 22.27 43.19 -21.79
CA GLU A 247 22.22 44.52 -22.40
C GLU A 247 23.40 44.75 -23.37
#